data_AF-A0A852JAU7-F1
#
_entry.id   AF-A0A852JAU7-F1
#
_cell.length_a   1.000
_cell.length_b   1.000
_cell.length_c   1.000
_cell.angle_alpha   90.00
_cell.angle_beta   90.00
_cell.angle_gamma   90.00
#
_symmetry.space_group_name_H-M   'P 1'
#
loop_
_entity.id
_entity.type
_entity.pdbx_description
1 polymer ?
#
loop_
_entity_poly.entity_id
_entity_poly.type
_entity_poly.pdbx_seq_one_letter_code
_entity_poly.pdbx_strand_id
1 'polypeptide(L)'
;AKMLKYLLFKPLGPEDLPTLKELRTAEICRVWAAACRYVRRQLLQRKAVDIGVGTFAVLPAHATVGEDEVLPVERPVFQPCRFLRKFYKLKCAKTKIPDRIPVVELDYQQIAEEIHFRRQIAEQCIHETLLFFAGALQDQKEVEFSFA
;
A
#
# COMPACT_ATOMS: atom_id res chain seq x y z
N ALA A 1 10.64 -14.18 -1.57
CA ALA A 1 11.47 -13.46 -0.57
C ALA A 1 10.91 -12.09 -0.17
N LYS A 2 10.48 -11.20 -1.11
CA LYS A 2 9.99 -9.83 -0.80
C LYS A 2 8.84 -9.74 0.22
N MET A 3 7.89 -10.69 0.22
CA MET A 3 6.68 -10.62 1.06
C MET A 3 6.90 -10.98 2.55
N LEU A 4 8.03 -11.59 2.90
CA LEU A 4 8.35 -11.95 4.29
C LEU A 4 8.92 -10.77 5.09
N LYS A 5 9.33 -9.70 4.39
CA LYS A 5 9.97 -8.52 5.00
C LYS A 5 9.10 -7.83 6.05
N TYR A 6 7.78 -7.95 5.92
CA TYR A 6 6.81 -7.29 6.80
C TYR A 6 6.13 -8.27 7.77
N LEU A 7 6.74 -9.42 8.05
CA LEU A 7 6.29 -10.34 9.10
C LEU A 7 7.17 -10.15 10.33
N LEU A 8 6.67 -9.37 11.28
CA LEU A 8 7.44 -8.98 12.47
C LEU A 8 7.33 -10.04 13.56
N PHE A 9 8.44 -10.71 13.86
CA PHE A 9 8.56 -11.66 14.98
C PHE A 9 8.94 -10.97 16.29
N LYS A 10 9.42 -9.73 16.22
CA LYS A 10 9.76 -8.86 17.34
C LYS A 10 9.16 -7.47 17.09
N PRO A 11 8.86 -6.69 18.14
CA PRO A 11 8.44 -5.30 17.98
C PRO A 11 9.51 -4.50 17.25
N LEU A 12 9.09 -3.54 16.42
CA LEU A 12 10.00 -2.59 15.77
C LEU A 12 10.49 -1.55 16.77
N GLY A 13 11.80 -1.36 16.82
CA GLY A 13 12.45 -0.25 17.50
C GLY A 13 12.80 0.88 16.53
N PRO A 14 13.15 2.08 17.04
CA PRO A 14 13.63 3.18 16.21
C PRO A 14 14.87 2.83 15.37
N GLU A 15 15.69 1.89 15.85
CA GLU A 15 16.91 1.45 15.16
C GLU A 15 16.61 0.55 13.93
N ASP A 16 15.39 0.02 13.83
CA ASP A 16 14.93 -0.73 12.65
C ASP A 16 14.42 0.21 11.53
N LEU A 17 14.32 1.52 11.81
CA LEU A 17 13.77 2.55 10.92
C LEU A 17 14.74 3.74 10.75
N PRO A 18 16.00 3.50 10.33
CA PRO A 18 17.03 4.53 10.28
C PRO A 18 16.70 5.67 9.31
N THR A 19 16.08 5.38 8.15
CA THR A 19 15.74 6.41 7.16
C THR A 19 14.62 7.31 7.67
N LEU A 20 13.58 6.75 8.30
CA LEU A 20 12.51 7.54 8.90
C LEU A 20 13.00 8.38 10.08
N LYS A 21 14.01 7.93 10.81
CA LYS A 21 14.65 8.69 11.91
C LYS A 21 15.43 9.90 11.40
N GLU A 22 16.04 9.80 10.21
CA GLU A 22 16.82 10.88 9.60
C GLU A 22 15.98 11.89 8.82
N LEU A 23 14.88 11.46 8.19
CA LEU A 23 14.02 12.32 7.40
C LEU A 23 13.09 13.18 8.27
N ARG A 24 12.84 14.42 7.84
CA ARG A 24 11.79 15.24 8.44
C ARG A 24 10.42 14.67 8.09
N THR A 25 9.43 14.88 8.96
CA THR A 25 8.03 14.48 8.70
C THR A 25 7.53 14.98 7.34
N ALA A 26 7.86 16.22 6.97
CA ALA A 26 7.50 16.78 5.67
C ALA A 26 8.11 16.01 4.48
N GLU A 27 9.32 15.47 4.63
CA GLU A 27 9.99 14.67 3.59
C GLU A 27 9.36 13.28 3.48
N ILE A 28 9.06 12.64 4.61
CA ILE A 28 8.32 11.37 4.67
C ILE A 28 6.95 11.53 4.00
N CYS A 29 6.20 12.57 4.35
CA CYS A 29 4.89 12.86 3.74
C CYS A 29 5.02 13.11 2.23
N ARG A 30 6.06 13.81 1.76
CA ARG A 30 6.29 14.05 0.32
C ARG A 30 6.56 12.74 -0.43
N VAL A 31 7.37 11.85 0.12
CA VAL A 31 7.64 10.52 -0.47
C VAL A 31 6.35 9.70 -0.52
N TRP A 32 5.61 9.64 0.59
CA TRP A 32 4.36 8.89 0.65
C TRP A 32 3.31 9.44 -0.33
N ALA A 33 3.15 10.76 -0.41
CA ALA A 33 2.23 11.38 -1.35
C ALA A 33 2.62 11.09 -2.82
N ALA A 34 3.90 11.05 -3.16
CA ALA A 34 4.36 10.66 -4.49
C ALA A 34 4.06 9.18 -4.79
N ALA A 35 4.23 8.28 -3.82
CA ALA A 35 3.83 6.88 -3.96
C ALA A 35 2.31 6.74 -4.15
N CYS A 36 1.49 7.48 -3.39
CA CYS A 36 0.04 7.52 -3.56
C CYS A 36 -0.37 8.01 -4.95
N ARG A 37 0.27 9.07 -5.47
CA ARG A 37 0.04 9.56 -6.84
C ARG A 37 0.46 8.54 -7.90
N TYR A 38 1.58 7.85 -7.72
CA TYR A 38 1.97 6.74 -8.59
C TYR A 38 0.89 5.64 -8.59
N VAL A 39 0.46 5.16 -7.42
CA VAL A 39 -0.60 4.14 -7.30
C VAL A 39 -1.85 4.61 -8.03
N ARG A 40 -2.32 5.83 -7.76
CA ARG A 40 -3.50 6.41 -8.41
C ARG A 40 -3.37 6.43 -9.94
N ARG A 41 -2.21 6.82 -10.48
CA ARG A 41 -1.97 6.80 -11.94
C ARG A 41 -2.07 5.39 -12.53
N GLN A 42 -1.49 4.38 -11.87
CA GLN A 42 -1.58 3.00 -12.34
C GLN A 42 -3.01 2.45 -12.26
N LEU A 43 -3.74 2.77 -11.19
CA LEU A 43 -5.14 2.37 -11.03
C LEU A 43 -6.04 2.94 -12.13
N LEU A 44 -5.84 4.21 -12.51
CA LEU A 44 -6.53 4.85 -13.64
C LEU A 44 -6.22 4.19 -14.99
N GLN A 45 -5.05 3.55 -15.10
CA GLN A 45 -4.67 2.74 -16.26
C GLN A 45 -5.13 1.28 -16.17
N ARG A 46 -6.01 0.95 -15.21
CA ARG A 46 -6.53 -0.41 -14.97
C ARG A 46 -5.44 -1.43 -14.63
N LYS A 47 -4.36 -0.97 -14.02
CA LYS A 47 -3.31 -1.82 -13.44
C LYS A 47 -3.48 -1.88 -11.93
N ALA A 48 -3.30 -3.07 -11.36
CA ALA A 48 -3.18 -3.24 -9.93
C ALA A 48 -1.74 -2.93 -9.49
N VAL A 49 -1.56 -2.44 -8.26
CA VAL A 49 -0.23 -2.07 -7.74
C VAL A 49 0.07 -2.83 -6.46
N ASP A 50 1.09 -3.68 -6.49
CA ASP A 50 1.63 -4.33 -5.30
C ASP A 50 2.66 -3.41 -4.63
N ILE A 51 2.39 -3.04 -3.38
CA ILE A 51 3.28 -2.22 -2.55
C ILE A 51 4.11 -3.07 -1.58
N GLY A 52 3.94 -4.40 -1.60
CA GLY A 52 4.66 -5.38 -0.80
C GLY A 52 3.85 -5.94 0.37
N VAL A 53 3.10 -5.09 1.08
CA VAL A 53 2.16 -5.51 2.16
C VAL A 53 0.79 -5.91 1.61
N GLY A 54 0.50 -5.58 0.36
CA GLY A 54 -0.75 -5.88 -0.32
C GLY A 54 -0.85 -5.18 -1.66
N THR A 55 -1.97 -5.39 -2.33
CA THR A 55 -2.19 -4.94 -3.70
C THR A 55 -3.41 -4.02 -3.76
N PHE A 56 -3.23 -2.83 -4.34
CA PHE A 56 -4.32 -1.94 -4.71
C PHE A 56 -4.86 -2.31 -6.09
N ALA A 57 -6.17 -2.30 -6.27
CA ALA A 57 -6.81 -2.47 -7.57
C ALA A 57 -8.12 -1.69 -7.62
N VAL A 58 -8.61 -1.43 -8.83
CA VAL A 58 -9.98 -0.98 -9.06
C VAL A 58 -10.75 -2.12 -9.70
N LEU A 59 -11.86 -2.51 -9.07
CA LEU A 59 -12.70 -3.61 -9.53
C LEU A 59 -14.09 -3.09 -9.92
N PRO A 60 -14.71 -3.61 -11.00
CA PRO A 60 -16.12 -3.39 -11.27
C PRO A 60 -16.97 -3.89 -10.10
N ALA A 61 -17.95 -3.10 -9.70
CA ALA A 61 -18.95 -3.41 -8.70
C ALA A 61 -20.30 -2.83 -9.12
N HIS A 62 -21.35 -3.14 -8.37
CA HIS A 62 -22.67 -2.56 -8.56
C HIS A 62 -23.08 -1.84 -7.27
N ALA A 63 -23.56 -0.61 -7.40
CA ALA A 63 -24.16 0.15 -6.31
C ALA A 63 -25.68 0.14 -6.48
N THR A 64 -26.41 -0.13 -5.41
CA THR A 64 -27.87 -0.01 -5.38
C THR A 64 -28.24 1.47 -5.21
N VAL A 65 -29.06 2.01 -6.11
CA VAL A 65 -29.44 3.44 -6.14
C VAL A 65 -30.94 3.65 -5.87
N GLY A 66 -31.73 2.56 -5.83
CA GLY A 66 -33.16 2.56 -5.50
C GLY A 66 -33.67 1.13 -5.31
N GLU A 67 -34.99 0.96 -5.22
CA GLU A 67 -35.61 -0.38 -5.30
C GLU A 67 -35.34 -0.92 -6.73
N ASP A 68 -34.49 -1.95 -6.81
CA ASP A 68 -34.10 -2.68 -8.02
C ASP A 68 -33.22 -1.95 -9.06
N GLU A 69 -32.79 -0.71 -8.81
CA GLU A 69 -31.81 -0.02 -9.68
C GLU A 69 -30.36 -0.27 -9.25
N VAL A 70 -29.57 -0.86 -10.16
CA VAL A 70 -28.12 -1.08 -9.98
C VAL A 70 -27.30 -0.24 -10.96
N LEU A 71 -26.39 0.56 -10.43
CA LEU A 71 -25.43 1.33 -11.21
C LEU A 71 -24.08 0.60 -11.24
N PRO A 72 -23.48 0.34 -12.43
CA PRO A 72 -22.12 -0.13 -12.50
C PRO A 72 -21.16 0.95 -11.99
N VAL A 73 -20.34 0.59 -11.01
CA VAL A 73 -19.35 1.48 -10.40
C VAL A 73 -17.98 0.82 -10.39
N GLU A 74 -16.95 1.64 -10.29
CA GLU A 74 -15.57 1.20 -10.08
C GLU A 74 -15.21 1.37 -8.61
N ARG A 75 -14.90 0.26 -7.92
CA ARG A 75 -14.57 0.28 -6.49
C ARG A 75 -13.06 0.06 -6.28
N PRO A 76 -12.35 0.99 -5.62
CA PRO A 76 -10.99 0.74 -5.18
C PRO A 76 -11.00 -0.32 -4.07
N VAL A 77 -10.05 -1.25 -4.15
CA VAL A 77 -9.88 -2.30 -3.16
C VAL A 77 -8.40 -2.40 -2.80
N PHE A 78 -8.14 -2.65 -1.52
CA PHE A 78 -6.84 -3.08 -1.04
C PHE A 78 -6.95 -4.55 -0.62
N GLN A 79 -6.14 -5.41 -1.24
CA GLN A 79 -6.06 -6.81 -0.90
C GLN A 79 -4.76 -7.07 -0.14
N PRO A 80 -4.78 -7.24 1.20
CA PRO A 80 -3.59 -7.58 1.96
C PRO A 80 -2.96 -8.87 1.47
N CYS A 81 -1.63 -8.90 1.49
CA CYS A 81 -0.83 -10.08 1.22
C CYS A 81 -1.32 -11.29 2.05
N ARG A 82 -1.42 -12.48 1.42
CA ARG A 82 -1.92 -13.69 2.11
C ARG A 82 -1.13 -14.04 3.36
N PHE A 83 0.18 -13.77 3.37
CA PHE A 83 1.06 -14.05 4.49
C PHE A 83 0.80 -13.08 5.63
N LEU A 84 0.71 -11.78 5.36
CA LEU A 84 0.34 -10.77 6.37
C LEU A 84 -1.03 -11.08 6.97
N ARG A 85 -2.04 -11.37 6.13
CA ARG A 85 -3.39 -11.72 6.60
C ARG A 85 -3.38 -12.91 7.56
N LYS A 86 -2.62 -13.96 7.24
CA LYS A 86 -2.52 -15.16 8.11
C LYS A 86 -1.74 -14.87 9.38
N PHE A 87 -0.60 -14.18 9.27
CA PHE A 87 0.31 -13.92 10.38
C PHE A 87 -0.30 -12.96 11.41
N TYR A 88 -0.88 -11.85 10.96
CA TYR A 88 -1.54 -10.84 11.80
C TYR A 88 -3.03 -11.12 12.05
N LYS A 89 -3.55 -12.29 11.61
CA LYS A 89 -4.95 -12.72 11.80
C LYS A 89 -5.99 -11.67 11.34
N LEU A 90 -5.69 -10.98 10.23
CA LEU A 90 -6.54 -9.89 9.73
C LEU A 90 -7.86 -10.44 9.17
N LYS A 91 -8.98 -9.83 9.57
CA LYS A 91 -10.31 -10.09 8.99
C LYS A 91 -10.50 -9.19 7.77
N CYS A 92 -10.24 -9.72 6.59
CA CYS A 92 -10.38 -8.98 5.33
C CYS A 92 -11.58 -9.49 4.52
N ALA A 93 -12.20 -8.60 3.74
CA ALA A 93 -13.19 -9.00 2.73
C ALA A 93 -12.58 -10.04 1.77
N LYS A 94 -13.38 -11.02 1.33
CA LYS A 94 -12.93 -12.11 0.43
C LYS A 94 -12.74 -11.67 -1.03
N THR A 95 -12.66 -10.36 -1.28
CA THR A 95 -12.45 -9.81 -2.61
C THR A 95 -11.14 -10.33 -3.18
N LYS A 96 -11.20 -10.87 -4.40
CA LYS A 96 -10.01 -11.32 -5.15
C LYS A 96 -9.81 -10.42 -6.35
N ILE A 97 -8.58 -9.95 -6.53
CA ILE A 97 -8.17 -9.29 -7.77
C ILE A 97 -8.11 -10.36 -8.88
N PRO A 98 -8.86 -10.22 -9.98
CA PRO A 98 -8.82 -11.18 -11.10
C PRO A 98 -7.46 -11.22 -11.80
N ASP A 99 -7.03 -12.41 -12.23
CA ASP A 99 -5.72 -12.62 -12.87
C ASP A 99 -5.54 -11.85 -14.19
N ARG A 100 -6.64 -11.44 -14.83
CA ARG A 100 -6.62 -10.61 -16.04
C ARG A 100 -6.18 -9.16 -15.78
N ILE A 101 -6.19 -8.69 -14.53
CA ILE A 101 -5.73 -7.34 -14.19
C ILE A 101 -4.20 -7.38 -14.05
N PRO A 102 -3.44 -6.66 -14.90
CA PRO A 102 -2.00 -6.63 -14.78
C PRO A 102 -1.59 -6.04 -13.42
N VAL A 103 -0.71 -6.73 -12.71
CA VAL A 103 -0.14 -6.27 -11.44
C VAL A 103 1.26 -5.71 -11.69
N VAL A 104 1.49 -4.47 -11.27
CA VAL A 104 2.80 -3.81 -11.31
C VAL A 104 3.31 -3.56 -9.89
N GLU A 105 4.63 -3.47 -9.72
CA GLU A 105 5.23 -3.01 -8.46
C GLU A 105 5.35 -1.47 -8.44
N LEU A 106 5.73 -0.91 -7.29
CA LEU A 106 6.12 0.50 -7.19
C LEU A 106 7.38 0.77 -8.03
N ASP A 107 7.32 1.79 -8.88
CA ASP A 107 8.49 2.30 -9.57
C ASP A 107 9.17 3.37 -8.70
N TYR A 108 10.15 2.93 -7.91
CA TYR A 108 10.90 3.82 -7.01
C TYR A 108 11.69 4.89 -7.77
N GLN A 109 12.10 4.63 -9.02
CA GLN A 109 12.81 5.63 -9.82
C GLN A 109 11.83 6.75 -10.19
N GLN A 110 10.68 6.41 -10.76
CA GLN A 110 9.66 7.38 -11.14
C GLN A 110 9.14 8.18 -9.94
N ILE A 111 8.92 7.52 -8.80
CA ILE A 111 8.47 8.18 -7.57
C ILE A 111 9.53 9.18 -7.07
N ALA A 112 10.81 8.79 -7.07
CA ALA A 112 11.89 9.64 -6.60
C ALA A 112 12.13 10.86 -7.51
N GLU A 113 12.09 10.65 -8.83
CA GLU A 113 12.24 11.72 -9.83
C GLU A 113 11.17 12.79 -9.68
N GLU A 114 9.92 12.40 -9.42
CA GLU A 114 8.78 13.33 -9.27
C GLU A 114 8.98 14.36 -8.14
N ILE A 115 9.71 13.99 -7.09
CA ILE A 115 9.95 14.86 -5.92
C ILE A 115 11.41 15.31 -5.79
N HIS A 116 12.24 15.04 -6.79
CA HIS A 116 13.68 15.30 -6.80
C HIS A 116 14.43 14.67 -5.61
N PHE A 117 14.07 13.43 -5.26
CA PHE A 117 14.76 12.63 -4.26
C PHE A 117 15.74 11.65 -4.89
N ARG A 118 16.70 11.18 -4.10
CA ARG A 118 17.51 10.00 -4.46
C ARG A 118 16.61 8.77 -4.41
N ARG A 119 16.67 7.93 -5.45
CA ARG A 119 15.89 6.68 -5.52
C ARG A 119 16.03 5.83 -4.27
N GLN A 120 17.25 5.64 -3.77
CA GLN A 120 17.51 4.80 -2.59
C GLN A 120 16.77 5.32 -1.35
N ILE A 121 16.77 6.64 -1.13
CA ILE A 121 16.09 7.27 0.01
C ILE A 121 14.57 7.12 -0.12
N ALA A 122 14.01 7.31 -1.32
CA ALA A 122 12.57 7.12 -1.55
C ALA A 122 12.15 5.66 -1.34
N GLU A 123 12.93 4.71 -1.86
CA GLU A 123 12.70 3.26 -1.69
C GLU A 123 12.75 2.86 -0.21
N GLN A 124 13.78 3.28 0.53
CA GLN A 124 13.94 3.00 1.95
C GLN A 124 12.85 3.67 2.80
N CYS A 125 12.53 4.94 2.53
CA CYS A 125 11.45 5.64 3.22
C CYS A 125 10.11 4.92 3.05
N ILE A 126 9.77 4.47 1.83
CA ILE A 126 8.55 3.68 1.58
C ILE A 126 8.64 2.35 2.33
N HIS A 127 9.76 1.64 2.23
CA HIS A 127 9.94 0.35 2.88
C HIS A 127 9.75 0.44 4.40
N GLU A 128 10.40 1.40 5.05
CA GLU A 128 10.30 1.63 6.48
C GLU A 128 8.90 2.13 6.90
N THR A 129 8.21 2.91 6.06
CA THR A 129 6.80 3.27 6.29
C THR A 129 5.90 2.02 6.32
N LEU A 130 6.16 1.06 5.43
CA LEU A 130 5.43 -0.20 5.39
C LEU A 130 5.81 -1.15 6.55
N LEU A 131 7.06 -1.11 7.03
CA LEU A 131 7.45 -1.77 8.28
C LEU A 131 6.68 -1.17 9.46
N PHE A 132 6.63 0.16 9.56
CA PHE A 132 5.86 0.84 10.61
C PHE A 132 4.38 0.46 10.58
N PHE A 133 3.77 0.37 9.39
CA PHE A 133 2.42 -0.17 9.21
C PHE A 133 2.29 -1.61 9.73
N ALA A 134 3.25 -2.49 9.41
CA ALA A 134 3.25 -3.86 9.92
C ALA A 134 3.40 -3.93 11.46
N GLY A 135 4.15 -3.01 12.06
CA GLY A 135 4.24 -2.85 13.51
C GLY A 135 2.91 -2.47 14.14
N ALA A 136 2.19 -1.54 13.53
CA ALA A 136 0.85 -1.17 13.97
C ALA A 136 -0.15 -2.34 13.84
N LEU A 137 -0.04 -3.18 12.81
CA LEU A 137 -0.82 -4.42 12.69
C LEU A 137 -0.49 -5.43 13.81
N GLN A 138 0.79 -5.56 14.20
CA GLN A 138 1.21 -6.41 15.30
C GLN A 138 0.56 -5.98 16.62
N ASP A 139 0.49 -4.67 16.84
CA ASP A 139 -0.13 -4.04 18.01
C ASP A 139 -1.66 -4.01 17.96
N GLN A 140 -2.29 -4.58 16.93
CA GLN A 140 -3.75 -4.55 16.69
C GLN A 140 -4.34 -3.13 16.64
N LYS A 141 -3.54 -2.15 16.22
CA LYS A 141 -4.01 -0.76 16.04
C LYS A 141 -4.81 -0.64 14.75
N GLU A 142 -5.82 0.22 14.76
CA GLU A 142 -6.51 0.62 13.53
C GLU A 142 -5.57 1.48 12.68
N VAL A 143 -5.46 1.14 11.40
CA VAL A 143 -4.54 1.76 10.46
C VAL A 143 -5.23 2.05 9.14
N GLU A 144 -5.01 3.25 8.63
CA GLU A 144 -5.56 3.69 7.35
C GLU A 144 -4.43 4.11 6.41
N PHE A 145 -4.53 3.72 5.15
CA PHE A 145 -3.74 4.32 4.08
C PHE A 145 -4.47 5.57 3.58
N SER A 146 -4.07 6.74 4.07
CA SER A 146 -4.59 8.01 3.56
C SER A 146 -3.95 8.33 2.20
N PHE A 147 -4.79 8.53 1.19
CA PHE A 147 -4.42 9.00 -0.13
C PHE A 147 -4.80 10.48 -0.25
N ALA A 148 -3.94 11.36 0.27
CA ALA A 148 -4.08 12.81 0.13
C ALA A 148 -3.50 13.33 -1.20
#